data_AF-A0A525CUT6-F1
#
_entry.id   AF-A0A525CUT6-F1
#
_cell.length_a   1.000
_cell.length_b   1.000
_cell.length_c   1.000
_cell.angle_alpha   90.00
_cell.angle_beta   90.00
_cell.angle_gamma   90.00
#
_symmetry.space_group_name_H-M   'P 1'
#
loop_
_entity.id
_entity.type
_entity.pdbx_description
1 polymer ?
#
loop_
_entity_poly.entity_id
_entity_poly.type
_entity_poly.pdbx_seq_one_letter_code
_entity_poly.pdbx_strand_id
1 'polypeptide(L)'
;GHAGNGNIHVNLLINPDDSEEMKRAEDCLDKVFDLVLELKGTISGEHGIGIEKKKFVPREINPDTLEMMKKLKAVFDPAAILNPGKIF
;
A
#
# COMPACT_ATOMS: atom_id res chain seq x y z
N GLY A 1 -0.11 -17.24 4.46
CA GLY A 1 -1.45 -16.66 4.55
C GLY A 1 -2.27 -17.46 5.55
N HIS A 2 -3.37 -16.87 6.00
CA HIS A 2 -4.35 -17.40 6.93
C HIS A 2 -5.71 -17.47 6.22
N ALA A 3 -5.99 -18.59 5.54
CA ALA A 3 -7.20 -18.70 4.72
C ALA A 3 -8.51 -18.47 5.50
N GLY A 4 -8.55 -18.83 6.79
CA GLY A 4 -9.74 -18.71 7.64
C GLY A 4 -10.22 -17.27 7.89
N ASN A 5 -9.37 -16.26 7.68
CA ASN A 5 -9.75 -14.84 7.78
C ASN A 5 -9.56 -14.09 6.45
N GLY A 6 -9.36 -14.80 5.34
CA GLY A 6 -9.19 -14.20 4.01
C GLY A 6 -7.84 -13.54 3.77
N ASN A 7 -6.85 -13.68 4.66
CA ASN A 7 -5.52 -13.12 4.45
C ASN A 7 -4.63 -14.11 3.66
N ILE A 8 -4.18 -13.75 2.47
CA ILE A 8 -3.26 -14.56 1.66
C ILE A 8 -1.92 -13.83 1.52
N HIS A 9 -0.83 -14.55 1.77
CA HIS A 9 0.51 -14.00 1.55
C HIS A 9 0.89 -14.26 0.10
N VAL A 10 0.93 -13.21 -0.70
CA VAL A 10 1.37 -13.24 -2.09
C VAL A 10 2.81 -12.76 -2.14
N ASN A 11 3.72 -13.63 -2.59
CA ASN A 11 5.15 -13.34 -2.67
C ASN A 11 5.58 -13.34 -4.14
N LEU A 12 6.29 -12.29 -4.55
CA LEU A 12 7.01 -12.26 -5.82
C LEU A 12 8.44 -12.72 -5.57
N LEU A 13 8.81 -13.88 -6.12
CA LEU A 13 10.16 -14.42 -6.04
C LEU A 13 10.97 -13.82 -7.20
N ILE A 14 12.00 -13.05 -6.88
CA ILE A 14 12.75 -12.23 -7.85
C ILE A 14 14.24 -12.28 -7.56
N ASN A 15 15.07 -12.11 -8.58
CA ASN A 15 16.49 -11.80 -8.44
C ASN A 15 16.68 -10.27 -8.36
N PRO A 16 17.13 -9.73 -7.21
CA PRO A 16 17.34 -8.28 -7.07
C PRO A 16 18.49 -7.74 -7.94
N ASP A 17 19.39 -8.60 -8.41
CA ASP A 17 20.51 -8.20 -9.27
C ASP A 17 20.13 -8.14 -10.77
N ASP A 18 18.90 -8.54 -11.14
CA ASP A 18 18.36 -8.41 -12.50
C ASP A 18 17.39 -7.21 -12.57
N SER A 19 17.84 -6.12 -13.18
CA SER A 19 17.05 -4.89 -13.31
C SER A 19 15.77 -5.06 -14.15
N GLU A 20 15.79 -5.94 -15.16
CA GLU A 20 14.61 -6.20 -15.98
C GLU A 20 13.60 -7.06 -15.21
N GLU A 21 14.07 -7.99 -14.38
CA GLU A 21 13.19 -8.73 -13.47
C GLU A 21 12.56 -7.82 -12.42
N MET A 22 13.34 -6.91 -11.83
CA MET A 22 12.82 -5.92 -10.88
C MET A 22 11.72 -5.06 -11.51
N LYS A 23 11.90 -4.60 -12.75
CA LYS A 23 10.86 -3.86 -13.47
C LYS A 23 9.59 -4.68 -13.67
N ARG A 24 9.72 -5.95 -14.11
CA ARG A 24 8.57 -6.86 -14.24
C ARG A 24 7.89 -7.13 -12.90
N ALA A 25 8.63 -7.17 -11.81
CA ALA A 25 8.11 -7.37 -10.46
C ALA A 25 7.27 -6.17 -10.01
N GLU A 26 7.72 -4.94 -10.28
CA GLU A 26 6.94 -3.74 -10.01
C GLU A 26 5.62 -3.72 -10.79
N ASP A 27 5.66 -4.03 -12.09
CA ASP A 27 4.46 -4.14 -12.93
C ASP A 27 3.52 -5.26 -12.46
N CYS A 28 4.08 -6.38 -12.00
CA CYS A 28 3.32 -7.49 -11.44
C CYS A 28 2.63 -7.08 -10.13
N LEU A 29 3.36 -6.40 -9.24
CA LEU A 29 2.82 -5.91 -7.97
C LEU A 29 1.66 -4.92 -8.19
N ASP A 30 1.78 -4.03 -9.19
CA ASP A 30 0.73 -3.09 -9.56
C ASP A 30 -0.57 -3.82 -9.94
N LYS A 31 -0.47 -4.82 -10.82
CA LYS A 31 -1.60 -5.66 -11.26
C LYS A 31 -2.18 -6.50 -10.12
N VAL A 32 -1.34 -6.97 -9.20
CA VAL A 32 -1.81 -7.71 -8.01
C VAL A 32 -2.69 -6.81 -7.15
N PHE A 33 -2.32 -5.55 -6.93
CA PHE A 33 -3.16 -4.63 -6.16
C PHE A 33 -4.46 -4.29 -6.87
N ASP A 34 -4.44 -4.09 -8.20
CA ASP A 34 -5.67 -3.88 -8.96
C ASP A 34 -6.62 -5.08 -8.82
N LEU A 35 -6.12 -6.30 -9.00
CA LEU A 35 -6.90 -7.52 -8.83
C LEU A 35 -7.48 -7.64 -7.42
N VAL A 36 -6.67 -7.36 -6.38
CA VAL A 36 -7.15 -7.40 -4.99
C VAL A 36 -8.33 -6.46 -4.79
N LEU A 37 -8.27 -5.24 -5.34
CA LEU A 37 -9.35 -4.25 -5.22
C LEU A 37 -10.58 -4.60 -6.06
N GLU A 38 -10.40 -5.14 -7.28
CA GLU A 38 -11.50 -5.68 -8.10
C GLU A 38 -12.27 -6.79 -7.37
N LEU A 39 -11.55 -7.62 -6.62
CA LEU A 39 -12.10 -8.68 -5.76
C LEU A 39 -12.65 -8.15 -4.44
N LYS A 40 -12.75 -6.82 -4.25
CA LYS A 40 -13.21 -6.15 -3.04
C LYS A 40 -12.38 -6.48 -1.78
N GLY A 41 -11.11 -6.81 -1.96
CA GLY A 41 -10.13 -6.99 -0.91
C GLY A 41 -9.50 -5.67 -0.45
N THR A 42 -8.41 -5.75 0.31
CA THR A 42 -7.64 -4.59 0.80
C THR A 42 -6.16 -4.75 0.45
N ILE A 43 -5.47 -3.64 0.15
CA ILE A 43 -4.02 -3.65 -0.15
C ILE A 43 -3.18 -3.95 1.11
N SER A 44 -3.77 -3.94 2.30
CA SER A 44 -3.08 -4.19 3.56
C SER A 44 -3.93 -4.92 4.61
N GLY A 45 -3.74 -6.25 4.72
CA GLY A 45 -4.37 -7.06 5.78
C GLY A 45 -3.72 -6.97 7.17
N GLU A 46 -2.38 -6.89 7.26
CA GLU A 46 -1.65 -6.97 8.56
C GLU A 46 -0.55 -5.90 8.74
N HIS A 47 0.26 -5.62 7.70
CA HIS A 47 1.53 -4.87 7.85
C HIS A 47 1.42 -3.35 7.64
N GLY A 48 0.21 -2.84 7.41
CA GLY A 48 -0.04 -1.42 7.13
C GLY A 48 0.47 -0.97 5.75
N ILE A 49 0.47 0.36 5.57
CA ILE A 49 0.81 1.02 4.30
C ILE A 49 2.31 1.34 4.19
N GLY A 50 2.86 1.98 5.22
CA GLY A 50 4.25 2.45 5.20
C GLY A 50 4.54 3.45 4.07
N ILE A 51 5.68 3.25 3.41
CA ILE A 51 6.09 4.01 2.22
C ILE A 51 5.78 3.18 0.97
N GLU A 52 6.10 1.88 1.01
CA GLU A 52 5.94 0.95 -0.10
C GLU A 52 4.54 0.96 -0.73
N LYS A 53 3.50 0.92 0.10
CA LYS A 53 2.12 0.85 -0.40
C LYS A 53 1.47 2.21 -0.63
N LYS A 54 2.16 3.31 -0.30
CA LYS A 54 1.62 4.68 -0.34
C LYS A 54 1.02 5.02 -1.70
N LYS A 55 1.69 4.63 -2.79
CA LYS A 55 1.25 4.94 -4.16
C LYS A 55 -0.07 4.27 -4.55
N PHE A 56 -0.48 3.22 -3.85
CA PHE A 56 -1.71 2.45 -4.13
C PHE A 56 -2.89 2.87 -3.26
N VAL A 57 -2.64 3.53 -2.12
CA VAL A 57 -3.70 3.97 -1.18
C VAL A 57 -4.85 4.74 -1.87
N PRO A 58 -4.59 5.66 -2.82
CA PRO A 58 -5.67 6.37 -3.51
C PRO A 58 -6.58 5.48 -4.38
N ARG A 59 -6.17 4.24 -4.68
CA ARG A 59 -7.01 3.26 -5.40
C ARG A 59 -8.06 2.63 -4.49
N GLU A 60 -7.76 2.50 -3.20
CA GLU A 60 -8.65 1.87 -2.21
C GLU A 60 -9.48 2.90 -1.43
N ILE A 61 -8.85 3.99 -1.00
CA ILE A 61 -9.46 4.99 -0.11
C ILE A 61 -9.83 6.22 -0.93
N ASN A 62 -11.08 6.65 -0.83
CA ASN A 62 -11.57 7.81 -1.56
C ASN A 62 -10.87 9.12 -1.15
N PRO A 63 -10.83 10.13 -2.04
CA PRO A 63 -10.12 11.39 -1.78
C PRO A 63 -10.57 12.12 -0.51
N ASP A 64 -11.87 12.16 -0.22
CA ASP A 64 -12.43 12.87 0.95
C ASP A 64 -11.93 12.28 2.27
N THR A 65 -11.86 10.95 2.35
CA THR A 65 -11.33 10.23 3.53
C THR A 65 -9.84 10.49 3.67
N LEU A 66 -9.08 10.46 2.57
CA LEU A 66 -7.65 10.78 2.60
C LEU A 66 -7.38 12.22 3.03
N GLU A 67 -8.20 13.17 2.60
CA GLU A 67 -8.10 14.56 3.04
C GLU A 67 -8.40 14.69 4.53
N MET A 68 -9.42 14.00 5.02
CA MET A 68 -9.73 13.95 6.46
C MET A 68 -8.57 13.39 7.28
N MET A 69 -7.94 12.30 6.83
CA MET A 69 -6.76 11.74 7.50
C MET A 69 -5.58 12.72 7.54
N LYS A 70 -5.34 13.45 6.44
CA LYS A 70 -4.30 14.50 6.38
C LYS A 70 -4.61 15.67 7.32
N LYS A 71 -5.87 16.10 7.41
CA LYS A 71 -6.32 17.13 8.37
C LYS A 71 -6.08 16.69 9.80
N LEU A 72 -6.43 15.45 10.14
CA LEU A 72 -6.13 14.88 11.46
C LEU A 72 -4.63 14.84 11.74
N LYS A 73 -3.81 14.42 10.77
CA LYS A 73 -2.35 14.43 10.92
C LYS A 73 -1.82 15.83 11.22
N ALA A 74 -2.31 16.85 10.55
CA ALA A 74 -1.89 18.24 10.77
C ALA A 74 -2.27 18.78 12.16
N VAL A 75 -3.38 18.31 12.74
CA VAL A 75 -3.79 18.68 14.11
C VAL A 75 -2.80 18.13 15.15
N PHE A 76 -2.35 16.88 14.96
CA PHE A 76 -1.46 16.21 15.93
C PHE A 76 0.04 16.37 15.62
N ASP A 77 0.40 16.79 14.42
CA ASP A 77 1.78 17.05 14.00
C ASP A 77 1.87 18.32 13.13
N PRO A 78 1.60 19.50 13.72
CA PRO A 78 1.62 20.77 12.98
C PRO A 78 3.01 21.14 12.44
N ALA A 79 4.09 20.58 13.03
CA ALA A 79 5.47 20.80 12.59
C ALA A 79 5.96 19.75 11.57
N ALA A 80 5.11 18.77 11.20
CA ALA A 80 5.44 17.68 10.28
C ALA A 80 6.69 16.85 10.67
N ILE A 81 6.96 16.67 11.98
CA ILE A 81 8.14 15.97 12.48
C ILE A 81 7.88 14.50 12.82
N LEU A 82 6.61 14.10 12.97
CA LEU A 82 6.24 12.73 13.33
C LEU A 82 6.19 11.86 12.07
N ASN A 83 7.35 11.28 11.73
CA ASN A 83 7.55 10.30 10.66
C ASN A 83 7.11 10.79 9.26
N PRO A 84 7.75 11.84 8.73
CA PRO A 84 7.34 12.48 7.48
C PRO A 84 7.42 11.52 6.29
N GLY A 85 6.47 11.64 5.36
CA GLY A 85 6.44 10.85 4.12
C GLY A 85 5.77 9.48 4.23
N LYS A 86 5.54 8.96 5.46
CA LYS A 86 4.84 7.70 5.68
C LYS A 86 3.34 7.90 5.53
N ILE A 87 2.71 7.16 4.61
CA ILE A 87 1.29 7.28 4.20
C ILE A 87 0.97 8.58 3.41
N PHE A 88 1.37 9.76 3.90
CA PHE A 88 1.10 11.06 3.25
C PHE A 88 2.37 11.81 2.90
#